data_AF-A0A351SZY9-F1
#
_entry.id   AF-A0A351SZY9-F1
#
_cell.length_a   1.000
_cell.length_b   1.000
_cell.length_c   1.000
_cell.angle_alpha   90.00
_cell.angle_beta   90.00
_cell.angle_gamma   90.00
#
_symmetry.space_group_name_H-M   'P 1'
#
loop_
_entity.id
_entity.type
_entity.pdbx_description
1 polymer ?
#
loop_
_entity_poly.entity_id
_entity_poly.type
_entity_poly.pdbx_seq_one_letter_code
_entity_poly.pdbx_strand_id
1 'polypeptide(L)'
;MGDEILWLKIYDGRVIDHKPHPTPFGFTFALKASEESWRALLQEDRNEILSYTGSKKILVEGNLLEFMRLTKTVVALVDGMRALFREPKTGKDIR
;
A
#
# COMPACT_ATOMS: atom_id res chain seq x y z
N MET A 1 4.29 14.05 1.59
CA MET A 1 4.23 12.73 0.92
C MET A 1 5.47 12.00 1.37
N GLY A 2 5.36 10.73 1.78
CA GLY A 2 6.49 9.99 2.38
C GLY A 2 7.67 9.79 1.42
N ASP A 3 8.88 9.71 1.98
CA ASP A 3 10.14 9.57 1.24
C ASP A 3 10.48 8.10 0.90
N GLU A 4 9.75 7.16 1.52
CA GLU A 4 9.90 5.73 1.27
C GLU A 4 8.94 5.24 0.17
N ILE A 5 9.45 4.42 -0.74
CA ILE A 5 8.70 3.86 -1.86
C ILE A 5 8.89 2.35 -1.89
N LEU A 6 7.78 1.63 -2.06
CA LEU A 6 7.77 0.21 -2.43
C LEU A 6 7.06 0.07 -3.77
N TRP A 7 7.80 -0.25 -4.81
CA TRP A 7 7.26 -0.62 -6.11
C TRP A 7 7.03 -2.13 -6.15
N LEU A 8 5.87 -2.55 -6.64
CA LEU A 8 5.48 -3.96 -6.75
C LEU A 8 5.05 -4.27 -8.19
N LYS A 9 5.54 -5.37 -8.73
CA LYS A 9 5.00 -5.98 -9.95
C LYS A 9 4.10 -7.13 -9.57
N ILE A 10 2.81 -7.00 -9.88
CA ILE A 10 1.81 -8.02 -9.57
C ILE A 10 1.30 -8.62 -10.87
N TYR A 11 1.31 -9.95 -10.96
CA TYR A 11 0.77 -10.71 -12.08
C TYR A 11 0.05 -11.94 -11.55
N ASP A 12 -1.17 -12.18 -12.02
CA ASP A 12 -2.00 -13.33 -11.64
C ASP A 12 -2.10 -13.54 -10.11
N GLY A 13 -2.36 -12.44 -9.38
CA GLY A 13 -2.48 -12.45 -7.93
C GLY A 13 -1.17 -12.63 -7.15
N ARG A 14 -0.02 -12.68 -7.83
CA ARG A 14 1.30 -12.87 -7.21
C ARG A 14 2.19 -11.66 -7.39
N VAL A 15 2.96 -11.32 -6.35
CA VAL A 15 4.08 -10.38 -6.48
C VAL A 15 5.23 -11.12 -7.16
N ILE A 16 5.60 -10.68 -8.36
CA ILE A 16 6.65 -11.30 -9.17
C ILE A 16 7.95 -10.48 -9.20
N ASP A 17 7.93 -9.22 -8.74
CA ASP A 17 9.10 -8.36 -8.56
C ASP A 17 8.77 -7.25 -7.55
N HIS A 18 9.78 -6.73 -6.85
CA HIS A 18 9.65 -5.59 -5.93
C HIS A 18 10.94 -4.77 -5.86
N LYS A 19 10.82 -3.45 -5.73
CA LYS A 19 11.97 -2.52 -5.71
C LYS A 19 11.71 -1.32 -4.79
N PRO A 20 12.76 -0.71 -4.20
CA PRO A 20 12.62 0.51 -3.40
C PRO A 20 12.43 1.79 -4.24
N HIS A 21 12.28 1.66 -5.56
CA HIS A 21 12.01 2.75 -6.48
C HIS A 21 11.25 2.21 -7.71
N PRO A 22 10.49 3.07 -8.43
CA PRO A 22 9.86 2.66 -9.68
C PRO A 22 10.90 2.19 -10.71
N THR A 23 10.47 1.30 -11.61
CA THR A 23 11.28 0.96 -12.79
C THR A 23 11.28 2.12 -13.79
N PRO A 24 12.18 2.12 -14.80
CA PRO A 24 12.12 3.11 -15.89
C PRO A 24 10.78 3.15 -16.64
N PHE A 25 10.01 2.05 -16.62
CA PHE A 25 8.66 1.98 -17.19
C PHE A 25 7.57 2.56 -16.27
N GLY A 26 7.95 3.05 -15.09
CA GLY A 26 7.04 3.64 -14.12
C GLY A 26 6.18 2.63 -13.36
N PHE A 27 4.97 3.05 -13.02
CA PHE A 27 3.96 2.29 -12.30
C PHE A 27 2.58 2.50 -12.95
N THR A 28 1.69 1.51 -12.84
CA THR A 28 0.31 1.63 -13.36
C THR A 28 -0.50 2.66 -12.54
N PHE A 29 -0.43 2.52 -11.22
CA PHE A 29 -0.92 3.51 -10.26
C PHE A 29 -0.07 3.43 -8.98
N ALA A 30 -0.13 4.48 -8.16
CA ALA A 30 0.52 4.54 -6.87
C ALA A 30 -0.46 5.06 -5.80
N LEU A 31 -0.31 4.55 -4.57
CA LEU A 31 -0.96 5.10 -3.39
C LEU A 31 0.05 5.94 -2.63
N LYS A 32 -0.26 7.22 -2.42
CA LYS A 32 0.63 8.19 -1.78
C LYS A 32 -0.05 8.82 -0.57
N ALA A 33 0.67 8.92 0.55
CA ALA A 33 0.18 9.60 1.73
C ALA A 33 1.32 10.07 2.63
N SER A 34 0.99 10.78 3.71
CA SER A 34 1.91 10.95 4.83
C SER A 34 2.05 9.65 5.62
N GLU A 35 3.14 9.52 6.38
CA GLU A 35 3.31 8.41 7.32
C GLU A 35 2.16 8.35 8.34
N GLU A 36 1.68 9.51 8.81
CA GLU A 36 0.54 9.61 9.72
C GLU A 36 -0.73 8.99 9.13
N SER A 37 -1.07 9.33 7.88
CA SER A 37 -2.24 8.75 7.20
C SER A 37 -2.12 7.24 7.02
N TRP A 38 -0.91 6.75 6.69
CA TRP A 38 -0.66 5.30 6.60
C TRP A 38 -0.83 4.63 7.96
N ARG A 39 -0.22 5.16 9.02
CA ARG A 39 -0.35 4.62 10.38
C ARG A 39 -1.81 4.60 10.84
N ALA A 40 -2.55 5.69 10.62
CA ALA A 40 -3.97 5.76 10.95
C ALA A 40 -4.76 4.65 10.25
N LEU A 41 -4.63 4.51 8.92
CA LEU A 41 -5.28 3.46 8.14
C LEU A 41 -4.92 2.04 8.62
N LEU A 42 -3.66 1.80 8.97
CA LEU A 42 -3.20 0.48 9.44
C LEU A 42 -3.72 0.14 10.85
N GLN A 43 -4.10 1.16 11.64
CA GLN A 43 -4.63 1.01 13.00
C GLN A 43 -6.15 0.86 13.05
N GLU A 44 -6.91 1.39 12.07
CA GLU A 44 -8.38 1.30 12.01
C GLU A 44 -8.90 -0.11 12.29
N ASP A 45 -10.09 -0.31 12.88
CA ASP A 45 -10.62 -1.66 13.13
C ASP A 45 -10.87 -2.45 11.83
N ARG A 46 -11.25 -1.75 10.77
CA ARG A 46 -11.50 -2.28 9.43
C ARG A 46 -10.59 -1.64 8.40
N ASN A 47 -10.45 -2.30 7.25
CA ASN A 47 -9.71 -1.74 6.13
C ASN A 47 -10.54 -0.66 5.42
N GLU A 48 -10.23 0.60 5.73
CA GLU A 48 -10.95 1.77 5.24
C GLU A 48 -10.27 2.44 4.03
N ILE A 49 -9.45 1.70 3.27
CA ILE A 49 -8.64 2.27 2.16
C ILE A 49 -9.51 3.06 1.16
N LEU A 50 -10.72 2.61 0.86
CA LEU A 50 -11.63 3.31 -0.05
C LEU A 50 -12.12 4.64 0.51
N SER A 51 -12.49 4.68 1.80
CA SER A 51 -12.85 5.92 2.49
C SER A 51 -11.67 6.90 2.54
N TYR A 52 -10.47 6.40 2.79
CA TYR A 52 -9.25 7.20 2.81
C TYR A 52 -8.89 7.75 1.42
N THR A 53 -9.09 6.99 0.34
CA THR A 53 -8.93 7.49 -1.03
C THR A 53 -10.02 8.49 -1.42
N GLY A 54 -11.28 8.24 -1.05
CA GLY A 54 -12.40 9.16 -1.31
C GLY A 54 -12.26 10.50 -0.59
N SER A 55 -11.71 10.50 0.62
CA SER A 55 -11.41 11.70 1.42
C SER A 55 -10.04 12.31 1.13
N LYS A 56 -9.29 11.77 0.15
CA LYS A 56 -7.95 12.23 -0.26
C LYS A 56 -6.87 12.17 0.85
N LYS A 57 -7.10 11.41 1.92
CA LYS A 57 -6.08 11.11 2.94
C LYS A 57 -4.99 10.18 2.40
N ILE A 58 -5.38 9.28 1.49
CA ILE A 58 -4.50 8.54 0.59
C ILE A 58 -4.81 9.03 -0.83
N LEU A 59 -3.79 9.48 -1.55
CA LEU A 59 -3.91 9.93 -2.93
C LEU A 59 -3.63 8.77 -3.88
N VAL A 60 -4.42 8.67 -4.95
CA VAL A 60 -4.16 7.76 -6.07
C VAL A 60 -3.53 8.57 -7.19
N GLU A 61 -2.34 8.16 -7.64
CA GLU A 61 -1.63 8.74 -8.78
C GLU A 61 -1.52 7.73 -9.92
N GLY A 62 -1.56 8.19 -11.17
CA GLY A 62 -1.49 7.33 -12.36
C GLY A 62 -2.87 6.96 -12.89
N ASN A 63 -3.05 5.70 -13.33
CA ASN A 63 -4.27 5.25 -13.99
C ASN A 63 -5.38 4.92 -12.97
N LEU A 64 -6.30 5.88 -12.77
CA LEU A 64 -7.43 5.72 -11.85
C LEU A 64 -8.38 4.59 -12.25
N LEU A 65 -8.58 4.34 -13.55
CA LEU A 65 -9.46 3.25 -14.01
C LEU A 65 -8.90 1.88 -13.60
N GLU A 66 -7.59 1.68 -13.75
CA GLU A 66 -6.94 0.43 -13.32
C GLU A 66 -6.94 0.27 -11.80
N PHE A 67 -6.77 1.36 -11.04
CA PHE A 67 -6.99 1.35 -9.58
C PHE A 67 -8.41 0.88 -9.22
N MET A 68 -9.44 1.41 -9.89
CA MET A 68 -10.83 1.01 -9.65
C MET A 68 -11.08 -0.46 -10.02
N ARG A 69 -10.51 -0.95 -11.13
CA ARG A 69 -10.60 -2.37 -11.53
C ARG A 69 -9.92 -3.30 -10.55
N LEU A 70 -8.81 -2.87 -9.95
CA LEU A 70 -7.97 -3.65 -9.04
C LEU A 70 -8.24 -3.32 -7.56
N THR A 71 -9.37 -2.69 -7.25
CA THR A 71 -9.71 -2.29 -5.88
C THR A 71 -9.66 -3.44 -4.88
N LYS A 72 -10.15 -4.64 -5.23
CA LYS A 72 -10.07 -5.81 -4.34
C LYS A 72 -8.63 -6.23 -4.05
N THR A 73 -7.74 -6.13 -5.04
CA THR A 73 -6.31 -6.40 -4.87
C THR A 73 -5.67 -5.37 -3.93
N VAL A 74 -6.03 -4.09 -4.07
CA VAL A 74 -5.57 -3.03 -3.17
C VAL A 74 -6.04 -3.27 -1.73
N VAL A 75 -7.31 -3.65 -1.54
CA VAL A 75 -7.84 -4.03 -0.21
C VAL A 75 -7.02 -5.17 0.38
N ALA A 76 -6.82 -6.25 -0.37
CA ALA A 76 -6.03 -7.41 0.10
C ALA A 76 -4.56 -7.05 0.43
N LEU A 77 -3.93 -6.16 -0.35
CA LEU A 77 -2.59 -5.65 -0.05
C LEU A 77 -2.58 -4.92 1.29
N VAL A 78 -3.53 -4.01 1.51
CA VAL A 78 -3.64 -3.23 2.75
C VAL A 78 -3.97 -4.15 3.93
N ASP A 79 -4.77 -5.20 3.75
CA ASP A 79 -5.01 -6.21 4.80
C ASP A 79 -3.72 -6.93 5.20
N GLY A 80 -2.88 -7.29 4.22
CA GLY A 80 -1.55 -7.84 4.48
C GLY A 80 -0.65 -6.87 5.25
N MET A 81 -0.63 -5.60 4.86
CA MET A 81 0.11 -4.56 5.58
C MET A 81 -0.40 -4.38 7.01
N ARG A 82 -1.73 -4.44 7.23
CA ARG A 82 -2.37 -4.35 8.55
C ARG A 82 -2.01 -5.53 9.43
N ALA A 83 -1.95 -6.74 8.89
CA ALA A 83 -1.49 -7.92 9.61
C ALA A 83 -0.05 -7.73 10.09
N LEU A 84 0.88 -7.39 9.18
CA LEU A 84 2.29 -7.15 9.51
C LEU A 84 2.49 -6.00 10.51
N PHE A 85 1.71 -4.94 10.40
CA PHE A 85 1.80 -3.79 11.30
C PHE A 85 1.36 -4.13 12.74
N ARG A 86 0.41 -5.07 12.87
CA ARG A 86 -0.17 -5.50 14.15
C ARG A 86 0.54 -6.71 14.75
N GLU A 87 1.38 -7.40 13.98
CA GLU A 87 2.21 -8.46 14.52
C GLU A 87 3.09 -7.91 15.64
N PRO A 88 3.10 -8.54 16.83
CA PRO A 88 4.02 -8.14 17.88
C PRO A 88 5.43 -8.32 17.35
N LYS A 89 6.27 -7.27 17.43
CA LYS A 89 7.70 -7.38 17.11
C LYS A 89 8.28 -8.51 17.94
N THR A 90 8.45 -9.70 17.37
CA THR A 90 9.20 -10.78 18.00
C THR A 90 10.61 -10.24 18.20
N GLY A 91 10.99 -10.02 19.46
CA GLY A 91 12.32 -9.59 19.84
C GLY A 91 13.35 -10.64 19.43
N LYS A 92 13.86 -10.51 18.20
CA LYS A 92 15.02 -11.24 17.69
C LYS A 92 15.75 -10.40 16.65
N ASP A 93 16.03 -9.15 16.99
CA ASP A 93 17.13 -8.38 16.42
C ASP A 93 17.77 -7.57 17.56
N ILE A 94 18.36 -8.32 18.50
CA ILE A 94 19.52 -7.85 19.26
C ILE A 94 20.58 -8.92 19.04
N ARG A 95 21.48 -8.67 18.09
CA ARG A 95 22.92 -8.91 18.16
C ARG A 95 23.61 -8.44 16.89
#